data_AF-A0A7L1BFU0-F1
#
_entry.id   AF-A0A7L1BFU0-F1
#
_cell.length_a   1.000
_cell.length_b   1.000
_cell.length_c   1.000
_cell.angle_alpha   90.00
_cell.angle_beta   90.00
_cell.angle_gamma   90.00
#
_symmetry.space_group_name_H-M   'P 1'
#
loop_
_entity.id
_entity.type
_entity.pdbx_description
1 polymer ?
#
loop_
_entity_poly.entity_id
_entity_poly.type
_entity_poly.pdbx_seq_one_letter_code
_entity_poly.pdbx_strand_id
1 'polypeptide(L)'
;AKVLEIARRLSRGEALRTEEEEEEEGCQRHREPLEVFCKEDGALLCAICRESRAHRAHTVLPVPEIVREYKEQIQAGLQTLKDDRDKLLELREAEMRRNW
;
A
#
# COMPACT_ATOMS: atom_id res chain seq x y z
N ALA A 1 -27.17 12.22 -17.30
CA ALA A 1 -26.88 10.78 -17.46
C ALA A 1 -25.39 10.55 -17.21
N LYS A 2 -25.02 9.65 -16.29
CA LYS A 2 -23.64 9.41 -15.82
C LYS A 2 -22.64 9.17 -16.96
N VAL A 3 -23.08 8.55 -18.05
CA VAL A 3 -22.29 8.27 -19.26
C VAL A 3 -21.74 9.54 -19.94
N LEU A 4 -22.46 10.67 -19.89
CA LEU A 4 -22.01 11.93 -20.50
C LEU A 4 -20.87 12.60 -19.71
N GLU A 5 -20.84 12.39 -18.40
CA GLU A 5 -19.79 12.89 -17.50
C GLU A 5 -18.45 12.20 -17.80
N ILE A 6 -18.51 10.87 -17.90
CA ILE A 6 -17.38 9.98 -18.20
C ILE A 6 -16.76 10.32 -19.56
N ALA A 7 -17.59 10.48 -20.61
CA ALA A 7 -17.13 10.86 -21.94
C ALA A 7 -16.40 12.22 -21.96
N ARG A 8 -16.87 13.17 -21.14
CA ARG A 8 -16.26 14.49 -20.98
C ARG A 8 -14.87 14.41 -20.34
N ARG A 9 -14.71 13.60 -19.29
CA ARG A 9 -13.42 13.39 -18.59
C ARG A 9 -12.39 12.69 -19.47
N LEU A 10 -12.80 11.67 -20.23
CA LEU A 10 -11.95 10.98 -21.21
C LEU A 10 -11.42 11.94 -22.28
N SER A 11 -12.26 12.88 -22.72
CA SER A 11 -11.87 13.90 -23.70
C SER A 11 -10.87 14.91 -23.13
N ARG A 12 -10.85 15.12 -21.81
CA ARG A 12 -9.92 16.03 -21.11
C ARG A 12 -8.64 15.35 -20.65
N GLY A 13 -8.48 14.04 -20.89
CA GLY A 13 -7.31 13.28 -20.44
C GLY A 13 -7.20 13.16 -18.91
N GLU A 14 -8.30 13.36 -18.19
CA GLU A 14 -8.36 13.21 -16.75
C GLU A 14 -8.38 11.72 -16.39
N ALA A 15 -7.62 11.30 -15.36
CA ALA A 15 -7.70 9.94 -14.84
C ALA A 15 -9.16 9.62 -14.48
N LEU A 16 -9.68 8.54 -15.06
CA LEU A 16 -11.07 8.14 -14.89
C LEU A 16 -11.24 7.39 -13.56
N ARG A 17 -11.25 8.13 -12.45
CA ARG A 17 -11.72 7.60 -11.16
C ARG A 17 -13.20 7.23 -11.28
N THR A 18 -13.53 5.97 -11.06
CA THR A 18 -14.92 5.48 -11.08
C THR A 18 -15.59 5.79 -9.73
N GLU A 19 -16.92 5.95 -9.72
CA GLU A 19 -17.67 6.09 -8.46
C GLU A 19 -17.53 4.83 -7.56
N GLU A 20 -17.18 3.66 -8.14
CA GLU A 20 -16.86 2.43 -7.41
C GLU A 20 -15.49 2.50 -6.70
N GLU A 21 -14.48 3.15 -7.31
CA GLU A 21 -13.20 3.45 -6.64
C GLU A 21 -13.40 4.48 -5.52
N GLU A 22 -14.29 5.46 -5.70
CA GLU A 22 -14.66 6.44 -4.65
C GLU A 22 -15.50 5.82 -3.51
N GLU A 23 -16.25 4.73 -3.76
CA GLU A 23 -16.96 3.96 -2.70
C GLU A 23 -16.02 3.06 -1.87
N GLU A 24 -14.84 2.69 -2.38
CA GLU A 24 -13.79 1.98 -1.62
C GLU A 24 -12.83 2.91 -0.86
N GLU A 25 -12.85 4.23 -1.13
CA GLU A 25 -11.90 5.21 -0.54
C GLU A 25 -12.18 5.59 0.93
N GLY A 26 -13.23 5.02 1.53
CA GLY A 26 -13.69 5.39 2.88
C GLY A 26 -13.86 4.22 3.84
N CYS A 27 -13.91 4.54 5.13
CA CYS A 27 -14.30 3.57 6.14
C CYS A 27 -15.72 3.07 5.89
N GLN A 28 -15.90 1.77 5.64
CA GLN A 28 -17.22 1.18 5.35
C GLN A 28 -18.29 1.48 6.41
N ARG A 29 -17.89 1.65 7.67
CA ARG A 29 -18.81 1.90 8.79
C ARG A 29 -19.24 3.36 8.90
N HIS A 30 -18.34 4.28 8.55
CA HIS A 30 -18.50 5.71 8.83
C HIS A 30 -18.63 6.56 7.57
N ARG A 31 -18.28 6.01 6.40
CA ARG A 31 -18.20 6.70 5.10
C ARG A 31 -17.32 7.95 5.14
N GLU A 32 -16.28 7.88 5.97
CA GLU A 32 -15.27 8.93 6.17
C GLU A 32 -13.95 8.48 5.53
N PRO A 33 -13.13 9.42 5.02
CA PRO A 33 -11.85 9.09 4.39
C PRO A 33 -10.89 8.40 5.36
N LEU A 34 -10.06 7.50 4.81
CA LEU A 34 -9.07 6.75 5.54
C LEU A 34 -7.71 7.48 5.54
N GLU A 35 -7.52 8.38 6.50
CA GLU A 35 -6.36 9.30 6.50
C GLU A 35 -5.23 8.90 7.45
N VAL A 36 -5.47 7.93 8.34
CA VAL A 36 -4.50 7.50 9.35
C VAL A 36 -4.31 5.99 9.35
N PHE A 37 -3.16 5.53 9.80
CA PHE A 37 -2.77 4.12 9.85
C PHE A 37 -2.49 3.70 11.28
N CYS A 38 -3.05 2.57 11.69
CA CYS A 38 -2.79 1.93 12.99
C CYS A 38 -1.65 0.93 12.85
N LYS A 39 -0.55 1.09 13.59
CA LYS A 39 0.61 0.18 13.48
C LYS A 39 0.31 -1.22 14.00
N GLU A 40 -0.43 -1.32 15.10
CA GLU A 40 -0.73 -2.58 15.78
C GLU A 40 -1.68 -3.46 14.96
N ASP A 41 -2.67 -2.86 14.30
CA ASP A 41 -3.67 -3.58 13.50
C ASP A 41 -3.29 -3.68 12.01
N GLY A 42 -2.28 -2.93 11.57
CA GLY A 42 -1.87 -2.87 10.16
C GLY A 42 -2.97 -2.32 9.24
N ALA A 43 -3.82 -1.43 9.75
CA ALA A 43 -5.05 -1.01 9.08
C ALA A 43 -5.13 0.51 8.92
N LEU A 44 -5.72 0.94 7.80
CA LEU A 44 -6.12 2.32 7.59
C LEU A 44 -7.44 2.60 8.32
N LEU A 45 -7.53 3.75 9.00
CA LEU A 45 -8.67 4.16 9.81
C LEU A 45 -9.15 5.55 9.36
N CYS A 46 -10.45 5.79 9.52
CA CYS A 46 -10.99 7.16 9.50
C CYS A 46 -10.85 7.82 10.87
N ALA A 47 -11.09 9.14 10.93
CA ALA A 47 -11.03 9.92 12.17
C ALA A 47 -11.91 9.33 13.29
N ILE A 48 -13.10 8.81 12.96
CA ILE A 48 -14.02 8.21 13.94
C ILE A 48 -13.48 6.88 14.47
N CYS A 49 -12.93 6.03 13.60
CA CYS A 49 -12.31 4.76 14.02
C CYS A 49 -11.11 5.01 14.94
N ARG A 50 -10.29 6.02 14.66
CA ARG A 50 -9.15 6.40 15.50
C ARG A 50 -9.56 6.74 16.94
N GLU A 51 -10.68 7.44 17.11
CA GLU A 51 -11.18 7.82 18.45
C GLU A 51 -11.93 6.69 19.17
N SER A 52 -12.27 5.62 18.44
CA SER A 52 -12.96 4.48 19.02
C SER A 52 -12.12 3.80 20.12
N ARG A 53 -12.79 3.16 21.09
CA ARG A 53 -12.10 2.42 22.16
C ARG A 53 -11.18 1.32 21.62
N ALA A 54 -11.43 0.81 20.41
CA ALA A 54 -10.61 -0.22 19.79
C ALA A 54 -9.20 0.29 19.45
N HIS A 55 -9.08 1.52 18.96
CA HIS A 55 -7.79 2.08 18.51
C HIS A 55 -7.25 3.20 19.39
N ARG A 56 -7.99 3.60 20.44
CA ARG A 56 -7.61 4.72 21.33
C ARG A 56 -6.25 4.57 22.00
N ALA A 57 -5.81 3.34 22.26
CA ALA A 57 -4.52 3.05 22.88
C ALA A 57 -3.42 2.68 21.88
N HIS A 58 -3.75 2.57 20.60
CA HIS A 58 -2.82 2.16 19.55
C HIS A 58 -2.04 3.35 18.99
N THR A 59 -0.88 3.04 18.42
CA THR A 59 -0.05 4.01 17.72
C THR A 59 -0.63 4.26 16.34
N VAL A 60 -1.25 5.43 16.18
CA VAL A 60 -1.87 5.86 14.94
C VAL A 60 -1.07 7.01 14.34
N LEU A 61 -0.64 6.87 13.09
CA LEU A 61 0.13 7.87 12.36
C LEU A 61 -0.57 8.28 11.05
N PRO A 62 -0.38 9.52 10.56
CA PRO A 62 -0.85 9.93 9.25
C PRO A 62 -0.26 9.05 8.13
N VAL A 63 -1.07 8.75 7.11
CA VAL A 63 -0.63 7.93 5.96
C VAL A 63 0.67 8.45 5.30
N PRO A 64 0.84 9.76 5.04
CA PRO A 64 2.05 10.24 4.37
C PRO A 64 3.35 9.93 5.13
N GLU A 65 3.28 9.89 6.46
CA GLU A 65 4.45 9.60 7.30
C GLU A 65 4.88 8.13 7.18
N ILE A 66 3.90 7.21 7.15
CA ILE A 66 4.11 5.77 7.06
C ILE A 66 4.56 5.34 5.66
N VAL A 67 4.01 5.95 4.60
CA VAL A 67 4.29 5.58 3.21
C VAL A 67 5.79 5.60 2.92
N ARG A 68 6.50 6.63 3.41
CA ARG A 68 7.96 6.71 3.23
C ARG A 68 8.68 5.58 3.97
N GLU A 69 8.37 5.40 5.25
CA GLU A 69 8.98 4.39 6.12
C GLU A 69 8.83 2.97 5.52
N TYR A 70 7.62 2.60 5.13
CA TYR A 70 7.34 1.27 4.58
C TYR A 70 7.96 1.08 3.19
N LYS A 71 7.96 2.13 2.35
CA LYS A 71 8.61 2.07 1.05
C LYS A 71 10.10 1.77 1.19
N GLU A 72 10.78 2.45 2.11
CA GLU A 72 12.21 2.23 2.38
C GLU A 72 12.47 0.81 2.90
N GLN A 73 11.66 0.32 3.84
CA GLN A 73 11.76 -1.05 4.36
C GLN A 73 11.57 -2.11 3.26
N ILE A 74 10.55 -1.94 2.41
CA ILE A 74 10.27 -2.86 1.30
C ILE A 74 11.41 -2.84 0.29
N GLN A 75 11.95 -1.66 -0.04
CA GLN A 75 13.08 -1.54 -0.97
C GLN A 75 14.34 -2.20 -0.42
N ALA A 76 14.64 -2.02 0.87
CA ALA A 76 15.77 -2.67 1.52
C ALA A 76 15.61 -4.19 1.51
N GLY A 77 14.44 -4.71 1.91
CA GLY A 77 14.16 -6.15 1.89
C GLY A 77 14.25 -6.76 0.48
N LEU A 78 13.75 -6.05 -0.53
CA LEU A 78 13.86 -6.47 -1.92
C LEU A 78 15.33 -6.56 -2.38
N GLN A 79 16.17 -5.61 -1.96
CA GLN A 79 17.59 -5.65 -2.31
C GLN A 79 18.27 -6.85 -1.66
N THR A 80 18.03 -7.10 -0.37
CA THR A 80 18.56 -8.29 0.32
C THR A 80 18.17 -9.58 -0.38
N LEU A 81 16.91 -9.72 -0.79
CA LEU A 81 16.45 -10.91 -1.51
C LEU A 81 17.11 -11.10 -2.88
N LYS A 82 17.42 -10.01 -3.59
CA LYS A 82 18.16 -10.08 -4.86
C LYS A 82 19.59 -10.54 -4.63
N ASP A 83 20.26 -9.98 -3.63
CA ASP A 83 21.64 -10.33 -3.30
C ASP A 83 21.75 -11.81 -2.90
N ASP A 84 20.79 -12.30 -2.10
CA ASP A 84 20.77 -13.71 -1.69
C ASP A 84 20.47 -14.65 -2.85
N ARG A 85 19.55 -14.28 -3.75
CA ARG A 85 19.34 -15.01 -5.00
C ARG A 85 20.64 -15.12 -5.81
N ASP A 86 21.36 -14.02 -5.97
CA ASP A 86 22.57 -13.98 -6.79
C ASP A 86 23.68 -14.85 -6.18
N LYS A 87 23.87 -14.80 -4.85
CA LYS A 87 24.78 -15.72 -4.15
C LYS A 87 24.40 -17.19 -4.34
N LEU A 88 23.11 -17.52 -4.27
CA LEU A 88 22.65 -18.90 -4.47
C LEU A 88 22.91 -19.39 -5.90
N LEU A 89 22.76 -18.52 -6.90
CA LEU A 89 23.08 -18.84 -8.29
C LEU A 89 24.59 -19.07 -8.47
N GLU A 90 25.43 -18.20 -7.91
CA GLU A 90 26.89 -18.38 -7.95
C GLU A 90 27.35 -19.67 -7.29
N LEU A 91 26.79 -20.01 -6.12
CA LEU A 91 27.08 -21.26 -5.42
C LEU A 91 26.70 -22.47 -6.28
N ARG A 92 25.50 -22.46 -6.87
CA ARG A 92 25.02 -23.51 -7.76
C ARG A 92 25.94 -23.70 -8.96
N GLU A 93 26.38 -22.61 -9.59
CA GLU A 93 27.32 -22.67 -10.71
C GLU A 93 28.71 -23.18 -10.30
N ALA A 94 29.19 -22.80 -9.12
CA ALA A 94 30.45 -23.30 -8.57
C ALA A 94 30.40 -24.80 -8.26
N GLU A 95 29.29 -25.29 -7.71
CA GLU A 95 29.05 -26.72 -7.49
C GLU A 95 29.01 -27.50 -8.82
N MET A 96 28.30 -26.99 -9.83
CA MET A 96 28.27 -27.62 -11.15
C MET A 96 29.65 -27.71 -11.78
N ARG A 97 30.49 -26.68 -11.62
CA ARG A 97 31.89 -26.69 -12.08
C ARG A 97 32.80 -27.65 -11.32
N ARG A 98 32.52 -27.91 -10.04
CA ARG A 98 33.31 -28.85 -9.20
C ARG A 98 32.96 -30.32 -9.46
N ASN A 99 31.75 -30.58 -9.97
CA ASN A 99 31.22 -31.93 -10.22
C ASN A 99 31.50 -32.45 -11.64
N TRP A 100 32.33 -31.75 -12.42
CA TRP A 100 32.84 -32.14 -13.74
C TRP A 100 34.36 -32.27 -13.67
#